data_AF-A0A3A0W5H3-F1
#
_entry.id   AF-A0A3A0W5H3-F1
#
_cell.length_a   1.000
_cell.length_b   1.000
_cell.length_c   1.000
_cell.angle_alpha   90.00
_cell.angle_beta   90.00
_cell.angle_gamma   90.00
#
_symmetry.space_group_name_H-M   'P 1'
#
loop_
_entity.id
_entity.type
_entity.pdbx_description
1 polymer ?
#
loop_
_entity_poly.entity_id
_entity_poly.type
_entity_poly.pdbx_seq_one_letter_code
_entity_poly.pdbx_strand_id
1 'polypeptide(L)'
;MSWIVLFIAGLLEVVGVIILNEITRTKKKFLIVLLAIAFICSFSTLKLAMNSIPMGTAYAIWSGIGTGGGTLVGMLLYNEAKNAKRVFFIGLIVLSIVGLKLIS
;
A
#
# COMPACT_ATOMS: atom_id res chain seq x y z
N MET A 1 6.88 12.09 14.12
CA MET A 1 7.00 10.61 14.14
C MET A 1 5.86 9.93 13.40
N SER A 2 4.61 10.40 13.48
CA SER A 2 3.41 9.82 12.85
C SER A 2 3.53 9.62 11.33
N TRP A 3 4.26 10.48 10.61
CA TRP A 3 4.54 10.33 9.17
C TRP A 3 5.41 9.11 8.82
N ILE A 4 6.39 8.77 9.67
CA ILE A 4 7.22 7.57 9.49
C ILE A 4 6.37 6.32 9.75
N VAL A 5 5.54 6.36 10.79
CA VAL A 5 4.59 5.28 11.09
C VAL A 5 3.60 5.08 9.93
N LEU A 6 3.13 6.16 9.31
CA LEU A 6 2.27 6.10 8.13
C LEU A 6 2.97 5.47 6.93
N PHE A 7 4.23 5.82 6.70
CA PHE A 7 5.04 5.22 5.64
C PHE A 7 5.25 3.72 5.89
N ILE A 8 5.55 3.33 7.14
CA ILE A 8 5.66 1.92 7.55
C ILE A 8 4.32 1.21 7.35
N ALA A 9 3.19 1.82 7.73
CA ALA A 9 1.86 1.24 7.52
C ALA A 9 1.60 0.94 6.04
N GLY A 10 1.97 1.85 5.15
CA GLY A 10 1.89 1.66 3.70
C GLY A 10 2.81 0.55 3.19
N LEU A 11 4.05 0.44 3.69
CA LEU A 11 4.94 -0.67 3.33
C LEU A 11 4.38 -2.03 3.76
N LEU A 12 3.78 -2.12 4.95
CA LEU A 12 3.12 -3.34 5.40
C LEU A 12 1.92 -3.69 4.50
N GLU A 13 1.20 -2.70 4.00
CA GLU A 13 0.12 -2.92 3.03
C GLU A 13 0.66 -3.53 1.73
N VAL A 14 1.78 -3.02 1.21
CA VAL A 14 2.45 -3.59 0.04
C VAL A 14 2.84 -5.05 0.28
N VAL A 15 3.39 -5.38 1.45
CA VAL A 15 3.66 -6.78 1.84
C VAL A 15 2.38 -7.62 1.86
N GLY A 16 1.28 -7.08 2.38
CA GLY A 16 -0.03 -7.71 2.32
C GLY A 16 -0.49 -8.03 0.90
N VAL A 17 -0.33 -7.08 -0.03
CA VAL A 17 -0.66 -7.27 -1.46
C VAL A 17 0.20 -8.36 -2.09
N ILE A 18 1.49 -8.44 -1.76
CA ILE A 18 2.39 -9.51 -2.22
C ILE A 18 1.88 -10.88 -1.77
N ILE A 19 1.58 -11.01 -0.48
CA ILE A 19 1.07 -12.26 0.10
C ILE A 19 -0.26 -12.64 -0.56
N LEU A 20 -1.13 -11.66 -0.82
CA LEU A 20 -2.42 -11.89 -1.49
C LEU A 20 -2.22 -12.43 -2.91
N ASN A 21 -1.31 -11.85 -3.69
CA ASN A 21 -0.97 -12.36 -5.02
C ASN A 21 -0.41 -13.79 -4.94
N GLU A 22 0.41 -14.08 -3.94
CA GLU A 22 0.97 -15.41 -3.72
C GLU A 22 -0.10 -16.45 -3.30
N ILE A 23 -1.10 -16.06 -2.50
CA ILE A 23 -2.25 -16.92 -2.15
C ILE A 23 -2.99 -17.33 -3.42
N THR A 24 -3.28 -16.38 -4.31
CA THR A 24 -4.01 -16.61 -5.56
C THR A 24 -3.31 -17.61 -6.46
N ARG A 25 -1.96 -17.62 -6.47
CA ARG A 25 -1.15 -18.54 -7.27
C ARG A 25 -0.97 -19.91 -6.62
N THR A 26 -0.72 -19.94 -5.31
CA THR A 26 -0.13 -21.12 -4.67
C THR A 26 -1.12 -21.86 -3.76
N LYS A 27 -2.34 -21.34 -3.53
CA LYS A 27 -3.43 -21.91 -2.69
C LYS A 27 -3.00 -22.41 -1.30
N LYS A 28 -1.85 -21.97 -0.79
CA LYS A 28 -1.30 -22.37 0.52
C LYS A 28 -2.11 -21.70 1.63
N LYS A 29 -2.80 -22.49 2.45
CA LYS A 29 -3.64 -22.00 3.56
C LYS A 29 -2.85 -21.19 4.61
N PHE A 30 -1.57 -21.50 4.82
CA PHE A 30 -0.73 -20.76 5.77
C PHE A 30 -0.55 -19.28 5.38
N LEU A 31 -0.53 -18.95 4.09
CA LEU A 31 -0.39 -17.58 3.63
C LEU A 31 -1.59 -16.70 4.04
N ILE A 32 -2.77 -17.27 4.24
CA ILE A 32 -3.96 -16.55 4.71
C ILE A 32 -3.74 -16.02 6.14
N VAL A 33 -3.09 -16.81 7.00
CA VAL A 33 -2.75 -16.38 8.35
C VAL A 33 -1.73 -15.25 8.31
N LEU A 34 -0.71 -15.37 7.46
CA LEU A 34 0.30 -14.33 7.27
C LEU A 34 -0.31 -13.02 6.72
N LEU A 35 -1.25 -13.14 5.79
CA LEU A 35 -2.01 -12.02 5.24
C LEU A 35 -2.78 -11.28 6.33
N ALA A 36 -3.49 -12.02 7.18
CA ALA A 36 -4.24 -11.44 8.29
C ALA A 36 -3.31 -10.69 9.25
N ILE A 37 -2.17 -11.26 9.60
CA ILE A 37 -1.17 -10.61 10.47
C ILE A 37 -0.64 -9.33 9.82
N ALA A 38 -0.27 -9.38 8.54
CA ALA A 38 0.25 -8.21 7.81
C ALA A 38 -0.76 -7.05 7.80
N PHE A 39 -2.03 -7.34 7.50
CA PHE A 39 -3.09 -6.33 7.51
C PHE A 39 -3.39 -5.80 8.91
N ILE A 40 -3.44 -6.65 9.93
CA ILE A 40 -3.67 -6.21 11.32
C ILE A 40 -2.55 -5.26 11.76
N CYS A 41 -1.29 -5.60 11.46
CA CYS A 41 -0.15 -4.73 11.76
C CYS A 41 -0.20 -3.42 10.96
N SER A 42 -0.58 -3.47 9.68
CA SER A 42 -0.76 -2.27 8.83
C SER A 42 -1.85 -1.34 9.37
N PHE A 43 -3.04 -1.87 9.68
CA PHE A 43 -4.13 -1.08 10.24
C PHE A 43 -3.80 -0.53 11.64
N SER A 44 -3.08 -1.29 12.45
CA SER A 44 -2.65 -0.82 13.78
C SER A 44 -1.70 0.37 13.67
N THR A 45 -0.74 0.33 12.75
CA THR A 45 0.18 1.44 12.50
C THR A 45 -0.51 2.63 11.83
N LEU A 46 -1.45 2.40 10.91
CA LEU A 46 -2.29 3.45 10.34
C LEU A 46 -3.10 4.18 11.42
N LYS A 47 -3.76 3.44 12.31
CA LYS A 47 -4.49 4.03 13.46
C LYS A 47 -3.57 4.92 14.31
N LEU A 48 -2.34 4.48 14.58
CA LEU A 48 -1.38 5.28 15.34
C LEU A 48 -0.98 6.56 14.60
N ALA A 49 -0.84 6.52 13.27
CA ALA A 49 -0.57 7.72 12.47
C ALA A 49 -1.75 8.71 12.48
N MET A 50 -2.98 8.19 12.49
CA MET A 50 -4.22 8.98 12.52
C MET A 50 -4.43 9.75 13.83
N ASN A 51 -3.69 9.43 14.91
CA ASN A 51 -3.73 10.24 16.14
C ASN A 51 -3.19 11.66 15.93
N SER A 52 -2.39 11.90 14.89
CA SER A 52 -1.79 13.21 14.60
C SER A 52 -2.07 13.73 13.19
N ILE A 53 -2.48 12.85 12.27
CA ILE A 53 -2.73 13.18 10.87
C ILE A 53 -4.23 13.05 10.61
N PRO A 54 -4.88 14.03 9.95
CA PRO A 54 -6.28 13.92 9.57
C PRO A 54 -6.56 12.62 8.80
N MET A 55 -7.69 11.97 9.11
CA MET A 55 -8.07 10.67 8.54
C MET A 55 -8.00 10.64 7.01
N GLY A 56 -8.52 11.68 6.34
CA GLY A 56 -8.51 11.76 4.88
C GLY A 56 -7.09 11.74 4.30
N THR A 57 -6.19 12.52 4.88
CA THR A 57 -4.79 12.63 4.45
C THR A 57 -4.04 11.34 4.73
N ALA A 58 -4.19 10.78 5.94
CA ALA A 58 -3.57 9.51 6.31
C ALA A 58 -4.00 8.37 5.39
N TYR A 59 -5.31 8.23 5.15
CA TYR A 59 -5.86 7.17 4.30
C TYR A 59 -5.44 7.31 2.84
N ALA A 60 -5.48 8.53 2.29
CA ALA A 60 -5.06 8.79 0.92
C ALA A 60 -3.58 8.41 0.68
N ILE A 61 -2.70 8.75 1.62
CA ILE A 61 -1.29 8.40 1.53
C ILE A 61 -1.09 6.89 1.70
N TRP A 62 -1.74 6.28 2.69
CA TRP A 62 -1.66 4.84 2.94
C TRP A 62 -2.06 4.02 1.70
N SER A 63 -3.28 4.21 1.20
CA SER A 63 -3.76 3.55 -0.02
C SER A 63 -2.92 3.88 -1.25
N GLY A 64 -2.35 5.08 -1.29
CA GLY A 64 -1.42 5.51 -2.31
C GLY A 64 -0.13 4.70 -2.37
N ILE A 65 0.51 4.53 -1.21
CA ILE A 65 1.71 3.70 -1.06
C ILE A 65 1.37 2.24 -1.39
N GLY A 66 0.25 1.72 -0.90
CA GLY A 66 -0.23 0.38 -1.20
C GLY A 66 -0.43 0.15 -2.70
N THR A 67 -1.10 1.08 -3.39
CA THR A 67 -1.37 0.99 -4.84
C THR A 67 -0.10 1.10 -5.68
N GLY A 68 0.74 2.10 -5.37
CA GLY A 68 1.99 2.33 -6.10
C GLY A 68 2.99 1.19 -5.86
N GLY A 69 3.22 0.83 -4.61
CA GLY A 69 4.12 -0.25 -4.22
C GLY A 69 3.64 -1.61 -4.69
N GLY A 70 2.34 -1.92 -4.53
CA GLY A 70 1.74 -3.16 -5.03
C GLY A 70 1.88 -3.30 -6.54
N THR A 71 1.69 -2.22 -7.30
CA THR A 71 1.87 -2.27 -8.75
C THR A 71 3.34 -2.40 -9.16
N LEU A 72 4.25 -1.69 -8.49
CA LEU A 72 5.70 -1.85 -8.69
C LEU A 72 6.13 -3.30 -8.47
N VAL A 73 5.65 -3.91 -7.39
CA VAL A 73 5.94 -5.30 -7.08
C VAL A 73 5.29 -6.25 -8.09
N GLY A 74 4.06 -5.98 -8.53
CA GLY A 74 3.41 -6.70 -9.64
C GLY A 74 4.26 -6.71 -10.92
N MET A 75 4.82 -5.56 -11.28
CA MET A 75 5.68 -5.44 -12.47
C MET A 75 7.05 -6.11 -12.31
N LEU A 76 7.64 -6.08 -11.10
CA LEU A 76 8.99 -6.59 -10.84
C LEU A 76 9.02 -8.09 -10.50
N LEU A 77 8.17 -8.54 -9.57
CA LEU A 77 8.17 -9.93 -9.09
C LEU A 77 7.24 -10.84 -9.90
N TYR A 78 6.13 -10.30 -10.41
CA TYR A 78 5.11 -11.09 -11.10
C TYR A 78 5.14 -10.92 -12.62
N ASN A 79 6.07 -10.10 -13.14
CA ASN A 79 6.27 -9.81 -14.56
C ASN A 79 4.97 -9.39 -15.28
N GLU A 80 4.09 -8.70 -14.56
CA GLU A 80 2.86 -8.17 -15.13
C GLU A 80 3.16 -7.18 -16.27
N ALA A 81 2.28 -7.12 -17.27
CA ALA A 81 2.46 -6.28 -18.44
C ALA A 81 2.70 -4.81 -18.04
N LYS A 82 3.87 -4.29 -18.43
CA LYS A 82 4.32 -2.91 -18.23
C LYS A 82 3.64 -1.99 -19.24
N ASN A 83 2.32 -1.90 -19.15
CA ASN A 83 1.53 -1.09 -20.06
C ASN A 83 1.78 0.39 -19.75
N ALA A 84 2.30 1.16 -20.71
CA ALA A 84 2.69 2.56 -20.50
C ALA A 84 1.52 3.41 -19.94
N LYS A 85 0.28 3.11 -20.35
CA LYS A 85 -0.94 3.74 -19.82
C LYS A 85 -1.15 3.46 -18.33
N ARG A 86 -0.83 2.25 -17.87
CA ARG A 86 -0.96 1.85 -16.45
C ARG A 86 0.02 2.65 -15.58
N VAL A 87 1.27 2.77 -16.02
CA VAL A 87 2.29 3.58 -15.34
C VAL A 87 1.87 5.05 -15.28
N PHE A 88 1.32 5.59 -16.36
CA PHE A 88 0.82 6.96 -16.40
C PHE A 88 -0.28 7.23 -15.35
N PHE A 89 -1.30 6.38 -15.27
CA PHE A 89 -2.38 6.55 -14.28
C PHE A 89 -1.91 6.37 -12.84
N ILE A 90 -0.94 5.48 -12.59
CA ILE A 90 -0.31 5.37 -11.26
C ILE A 90 0.45 6.65 -10.92
N GLY A 91 1.16 7.23 -11.89
CA GLY A 91 1.79 8.54 -11.74
C GLY A 91 0.81 9.62 -11.33
N LEU A 92 -0.39 9.65 -11.94
CA LEU A 92 -1.47 10.59 -11.56
C LEU A 92 -1.98 10.36 -10.13
N ILE A 93 -2.11 9.10 -9.70
CA ILE A 93 -2.48 8.78 -8.31
C ILE A 93 -1.43 9.35 -7.36
N VAL A 94 -0.14 9.07 -7.60
CA VAL A 94 0.97 9.58 -6.78
C VAL A 94 0.97 11.11 -6.74
N LEU A 95 0.82 11.77 -7.89
CA LEU A 95 0.71 13.23 -7.98
C LEU A 95 -0.45 13.79 -7.15
N SER A 96 -1.60 13.13 -7.19
CA SER A 96 -2.79 13.54 -6.43
C SER A 96 -2.56 13.40 -4.92
N ILE A 97 -1.89 12.35 -4.48
CA ILE A 97 -1.54 12.13 -3.07
C ILE A 97 -0.54 13.17 -2.57
N VAL A 98 0.48 13.49 -3.38
CA VAL A 98 1.44 14.54 -3.06
C VAL A 98 0.74 15.89 -2.98
N GLY A 99 -0.15 16.19 -3.93
CA GLY A 99 -0.99 17.39 -3.89
C GLY A 99 -1.83 17.48 -2.61
N LEU A 100 -2.48 16.37 -2.21
CA LEU A 100 -3.27 16.32 -0.98
C LEU A 100 -2.41 16.57 0.27
N LYS A 101 -1.19 16.02 0.32
CA LYS A 101 -0.22 16.25 1.40
C LYS A 101 0.30 17.69 1.44
N LEU A 102 0.32 18.41 0.32
CA LEU A 102 0.77 19.81 0.27
C LEU A 102 -0.31 20.79 0.74
N ILE A 103 -1.59 20.40 0.63
CA ILE A 103 -2.74 21.25 0.98
C ILE A 103 -3.24 20.98 2.41
N SER A 104 -3.01 19.76 2.93
CA SER A 104 -3.43 19.33 4.27
C SER A 104 -2.29 19.30 5.28
#